data_AF-A0A091NJA2-F1
#
_entry.id   AF-A0A091NJA2-F1
#
_cell.length_a   1.000
_cell.length_b   1.000
_cell.length_c   1.000
_cell.angle_alpha   90.00
_cell.angle_beta   90.00
_cell.angle_gamma   90.00
#
_symmetry.space_group_name_H-M   'P 1'
#
loop_
_entity.id
_entity.type
_entity.pdbx_description
1 polymer ?
#
loop_
_entity_poly.entity_id
_entity_poly.type
_entity_poly.pdbx_seq_one_letter_code
_entity_poly.pdbx_strand_id
1 'polypeptide(L)'
;RWTDYVPLGRRLPGTRFIAFKVPLKKSFDHNLPPEERFSPRDLIKKIKEQKEELGLIIDLTYTTRYYGPEELPASLCYSKILTMGHEIPNKHTIFQFKCVVKKFLRDNKDNDKLIGVHCT
;
A
#
# COMPACT_ATOMS: atom_id res chain seq x y z
N ARG A 1 -9.84 14.58 -6.92
CA ARG A 1 -10.02 13.60 -5.83
C ARG A 1 -8.75 12.89 -5.45
N TRP A 2 -8.05 12.14 -6.31
CA TRP A 2 -6.78 11.49 -5.89
C TRP A 2 -5.71 12.50 -5.41
N THR A 3 -5.62 13.65 -6.07
CA THR A 3 -4.77 14.79 -5.69
C THR A 3 -5.17 15.44 -4.36
N ASP A 4 -6.42 15.26 -3.93
CA ASP A 4 -6.98 15.92 -2.74
C ASP A 4 -6.53 15.23 -1.43
N TYR A 5 -5.88 14.06 -1.52
CA TYR A 5 -5.43 13.28 -0.38
C TYR A 5 -3.90 13.30 -0.22
N VAL A 6 -3.46 13.36 1.03
CA VAL A 6 -2.04 13.23 1.40
C VAL A 6 -1.50 11.87 0.93
N PRO A 7 -0.31 11.80 0.31
CA PRO A 7 0.19 10.55 -0.25
C PRO A 7 0.39 9.40 0.74
N LEU A 8 0.93 9.70 1.93
CA LEU A 8 1.33 8.71 2.92
C LEU A 8 0.95 9.21 4.32
N GLY A 9 0.26 8.37 5.09
CA GLY A 9 -0.04 8.61 6.49
C GLY A 9 1.15 8.36 7.42
N ARG A 10 0.87 8.20 8.72
CA ARG A 10 1.84 7.76 9.72
C ARG A 10 1.52 6.33 10.13
N ARG A 11 2.52 5.64 10.68
CA ARG A 11 2.31 4.36 11.37
C ARG A 11 1.23 4.53 12.44
N LEU A 12 0.27 3.62 12.46
CA LEU A 12 -0.76 3.58 13.49
C LEU A 12 -0.16 3.07 14.80
N PRO A 13 -0.14 3.86 15.89
CA PRO A 13 0.46 3.47 17.16
C PRO A 13 -0.11 2.15 17.69
N GLY A 14 0.77 1.32 18.26
CA GLY A 14 0.39 -0.01 18.76
C GLY A 14 0.14 -1.06 17.68
N THR A 15 0.39 -0.73 16.41
CA THR A 15 0.24 -1.67 15.29
C THR A 15 1.45 -1.63 14.36
N ARG A 16 1.45 -2.54 13.38
CA ARG A 16 2.37 -2.54 12.24
C ARG A 16 1.69 -2.07 10.96
N PHE A 17 0.66 -1.22 11.04
CA PHE A 17 -0.04 -0.71 9.87
C PHE A 17 0.36 0.73 9.53
N ILE A 18 0.43 1.00 8.23
CA ILE A 18 0.52 2.34 7.66
C ILE A 18 -0.36 2.43 6.41
N ALA A 19 -1.09 3.52 6.26
CA ALA A 19 -1.98 3.75 5.12
C ALA A 19 -1.40 4.79 4.15
N PHE A 20 -1.64 4.60 2.86
CA PHE A 20 -1.30 5.54 1.80
C PHE A 20 -2.34 5.50 0.68
N LYS A 21 -2.39 6.54 -0.17
CA LYS A 21 -3.16 6.50 -1.42
C LYS A 21 -2.44 5.65 -2.45
N VAL A 22 -3.12 5.20 -3.50
CA VAL A 22 -2.47 4.35 -4.52
C VAL A 22 -1.29 5.09 -5.17
N PRO A 23 -0.07 4.52 -5.20
CA PRO A 23 1.00 5.05 -6.02
C PRO A 23 0.70 4.78 -7.50
N LEU A 24 1.09 5.72 -8.37
CA LEU A 24 0.80 5.67 -9.79
C LEU A 24 2.10 5.45 -10.59
N LYS A 25 2.06 4.52 -11.55
CA LYS A 25 3.14 4.29 -12.49
C LYS A 25 3.32 5.46 -13.44
N LYS A 26 4.50 5.57 -14.04
CA LYS A 26 4.93 6.70 -14.88
C LYS A 26 3.95 7.05 -16.01
N SER A 27 3.15 6.10 -16.50
CA SER A 27 2.16 6.38 -17.54
C SER A 27 1.09 7.38 -17.10
N PHE A 28 0.88 7.62 -15.81
CA PHE A 28 -0.07 8.62 -15.30
C PHE A 28 0.52 10.03 -15.19
N ASP A 29 1.85 10.19 -15.32
CA ASP A 29 2.56 11.46 -15.13
C ASP A 29 2.07 12.59 -16.04
N HIS A 30 1.58 12.26 -17.25
CA HIS A 30 1.09 13.25 -18.21
C HIS A 30 -0.19 13.97 -17.73
N ASN A 31 -0.92 13.38 -16.78
CA ASN A 31 -2.14 13.94 -16.21
C ASN A 31 -1.88 14.62 -14.85
N LEU A 32 -0.63 14.67 -14.39
CA LEU A 32 -0.29 15.13 -13.05
C LEU A 32 0.85 16.15 -13.08
N PRO A 33 0.71 17.28 -12.36
CA PRO A 33 1.83 18.19 -12.16
C PRO A 33 2.92 17.48 -11.32
N PRO A 34 4.21 17.79 -11.53
CA PRO A 34 5.33 17.09 -10.88
C PRO A 34 5.22 16.98 -9.36
N GLU A 35 4.72 18.01 -8.69
CA GLU A 35 4.54 18.11 -7.24
C GLU A 35 3.47 17.16 -6.68
N GLU A 36 2.48 16.78 -7.50
CA GLU A 36 1.41 15.86 -7.11
C GLU A 36 1.76 14.39 -7.38
N ARG A 37 2.87 14.13 -8.09
CA ARG A 37 3.25 12.76 -8.46
C ARG A 37 3.61 11.96 -7.21
N PHE A 38 3.13 10.72 -7.20
CA PHE A 38 3.42 9.76 -6.15
C PHE A 38 3.56 8.38 -6.78
N SER A 39 4.80 8.00 -7.07
CA SER A 39 5.15 6.72 -7.67
C SER A 39 5.44 5.65 -6.61
N PRO A 40 5.54 4.35 -6.98
CA PRO A 40 6.01 3.31 -6.07
C PRO A 40 7.39 3.63 -5.48
N ARG A 41 8.26 4.30 -6.24
CA ARG A 41 9.58 4.75 -5.74
C ARG A 41 9.44 5.84 -4.68
N ASP A 42 8.52 6.78 -4.88
CA ASP A 42 8.25 7.85 -3.90
C ASP A 42 7.66 7.28 -2.61
N LEU A 43 6.80 6.25 -2.70
CA LEU A 43 6.31 5.52 -1.54
C LEU A 43 7.47 4.96 -0.71
N ILE A 44 8.38 4.20 -1.33
CA ILE A 44 9.52 3.61 -0.61
C ILE A 44 10.43 4.69 -0.02
N LYS A 45 10.67 5.78 -0.75
CA LYS A 45 11.47 6.91 -0.26
C LYS A 45 10.82 7.54 0.97
N LYS A 46 9.53 7.89 0.90
CA LYS A 46 8.80 8.53 1.99
C LYS A 46 8.70 7.63 3.23
N ILE A 47 8.54 6.32 3.06
CA ILE A 47 8.58 5.35 4.18
C ILE A 47 9.93 5.42 4.91
N LYS A 48 11.04 5.42 4.16
CA LYS A 48 12.39 5.54 4.74
C LYS A 48 12.61 6.90 5.42
N GLU A 49 12.07 7.98 4.86
CA GLU A 49 12.10 9.32 5.48
C GLU A 49 11.36 9.34 6.84
N GLN A 50 10.34 8.49 7.01
CA GLN A 50 9.68 8.28 8.31
C GLN A 50 10.44 7.34 9.26
N LYS A 51 11.63 6.84 8.87
CA LYS A 51 12.42 5.82 9.58
C LYS A 51 11.68 4.50 9.78
N GLU A 52 10.79 4.17 8.85
CA GLU A 52 10.04 2.91 8.81
C GLU A 52 10.52 2.05 7.63
N GLU A 53 10.15 0.77 7.62
CA GLU A 53 10.40 -0.15 6.52
C GLU A 53 9.10 -0.91 6.18
N LEU A 54 8.74 -1.04 4.91
CA LEU A 54 7.63 -1.90 4.48
C LEU A 54 8.13 -3.34 4.32
N GLY A 55 7.37 -4.30 4.85
CA GLY A 55 7.55 -5.72 4.58
C GLY A 55 6.44 -6.33 3.73
N LEU A 56 5.27 -5.70 3.69
CA LEU A 56 4.12 -6.13 2.91
C LEU A 56 3.33 -4.91 2.40
N ILE A 57 2.87 -4.96 1.16
CA ILE A 57 1.79 -4.12 0.64
C ILE A 57 0.54 -4.96 0.43
N ILE A 58 -0.60 -4.48 0.94
CA ILE A 58 -1.93 -4.97 0.63
C ILE A 58 -2.63 -3.93 -0.25
N ASP A 59 -2.84 -4.28 -1.50
CA ASP A 59 -3.52 -3.45 -2.50
C ASP A 59 -5.00 -3.83 -2.58
N LEU A 60 -5.86 -2.91 -2.14
CA LEU A 60 -7.31 -3.08 -2.10
C LEU A 60 -8.02 -2.56 -3.35
N THR A 61 -7.30 -1.95 -4.30
CA THR A 61 -7.93 -1.35 -5.48
C THR A 61 -8.57 -2.43 -6.37
N TYR A 62 -9.72 -2.14 -6.97
CA TYR A 62 -10.43 -3.08 -7.84
C TYR A 62 -9.88 -3.11 -9.29
N THR A 63 -8.59 -2.83 -9.48
CA THR A 63 -7.94 -2.75 -10.79
C THR A 63 -6.43 -2.95 -10.66
N THR A 64 -5.76 -3.45 -11.71
CA THR A 64 -4.30 -3.62 -11.76
C THR A 64 -3.59 -2.54 -12.57
N ARG A 65 -4.32 -1.50 -12.99
CA ARG A 65 -3.78 -0.50 -13.93
C ARG A 65 -2.78 0.48 -13.32
N TYR A 66 -2.85 0.71 -12.01
CA TYR A 66 -2.15 1.82 -11.34
C TYR A 66 -0.65 1.61 -11.24
N TYR A 67 -0.21 0.43 -10.82
CA TYR A 67 1.19 0.00 -10.79
C TYR A 67 1.23 -1.53 -10.66
N GLY A 68 2.37 -2.13 -10.97
CA GLY A 68 2.59 -3.56 -10.80
C GLY A 68 3.63 -3.89 -9.72
N PRO A 69 3.60 -5.11 -9.14
CA PRO A 69 4.59 -5.55 -8.17
C PRO A 69 6.03 -5.53 -8.71
N GLU A 70 6.22 -5.60 -10.02
CA GLU A 70 7.51 -5.44 -10.70
C GLU A 70 8.16 -4.06 -10.51
N GLU A 71 7.38 -3.04 -10.12
CA GLU A 71 7.88 -1.70 -9.81
C GLU A 71 8.32 -1.55 -8.35
N LEU A 72 8.13 -2.59 -7.52
CA LEU A 72 8.49 -2.62 -6.11
C LEU A 72 9.84 -3.33 -5.89
N PRO A 73 10.53 -3.07 -4.76
CA PRO A 73 11.72 -3.83 -4.38
C PRO A 73 11.40 -5.33 -4.24
N ALA A 74 12.29 -6.20 -4.70
CA ALA A 74 12.09 -7.66 -4.64
C ALA A 74 11.93 -8.21 -3.21
N SER A 75 12.42 -7.49 -2.19
CA SER A 75 12.25 -7.84 -0.77
C SER A 75 10.87 -7.51 -0.21
N LEU A 76 10.04 -6.76 -0.94
CA LEU A 76 8.73 -6.31 -0.49
C LEU A 76 7.65 -7.26 -0.98
N CYS A 77 6.95 -7.91 -0.05
CA CYS A 77 5.80 -8.73 -0.41
C CYS A 77 4.64 -7.86 -0.91
N TYR A 78 3.91 -8.35 -1.90
CA TYR A 78 2.72 -7.69 -2.46
C TYR A 78 1.54 -8.66 -2.46
N SER A 79 0.37 -8.19 -2.00
CA SER A 79 -0.87 -8.97 -1.98
C SER A 79 -2.03 -8.14 -2.52
N LYS A 80 -2.66 -8.63 -3.58
CA LYS A 80 -3.85 -8.02 -4.18
C LYS A 80 -5.11 -8.61 -3.55
N ILE A 81 -5.97 -7.76 -3.01
CA ILE A 81 -7.30 -8.14 -2.51
C ILE A 81 -8.33 -7.22 -3.15
N LEU A 82 -8.92 -7.67 -4.26
CA LEU A 82 -9.91 -6.90 -5.02
C LEU A 82 -11.09 -6.51 -4.12
N THR A 83 -11.17 -5.22 -3.78
CA THR A 83 -12.22 -4.68 -2.91
C THR A 83 -13.02 -3.65 -3.72
N MET A 84 -14.32 -3.92 -3.90
CA MET A 84 -15.22 -2.99 -4.57
C MET A 84 -15.32 -1.69 -3.76
N GLY A 85 -15.19 -0.56 -4.45
CA GLY A 85 -15.39 0.74 -3.83
C GLY A 85 -16.87 0.97 -3.48
N HIS A 86 -17.10 1.86 -2.51
CA HIS A 86 -18.44 2.30 -2.06
C HIS A 86 -19.34 1.21 -1.45
N GLU A 87 -18.86 -0.02 -1.30
CA GLU A 87 -19.56 -1.10 -0.63
C GLU A 87 -18.79 -1.59 0.59
N ILE A 88 -19.51 -2.13 1.56
CA ILE A 88 -18.88 -2.82 2.70
C ILE A 88 -18.22 -4.10 2.17
N PRO A 89 -16.91 -4.32 2.40
CA PRO A 89 -16.24 -5.53 1.96
C PRO A 89 -16.95 -6.79 2.48
N ASN A 90 -17.11 -7.78 1.61
CA ASN A 90 -17.78 -9.02 1.97
C ASN A 90 -16.92 -9.87 2.94
N LYS A 91 -17.54 -10.90 3.54
CA LYS A 91 -16.86 -11.80 4.51
C LYS A 91 -15.60 -12.45 3.94
N HIS A 92 -15.59 -12.75 2.63
CA HIS A 92 -14.44 -13.36 1.97
C HIS A 92 -13.25 -12.39 1.88
N THR A 93 -13.47 -11.15 1.44
CA THR A 93 -12.47 -10.08 1.41
C THR A 93 -11.88 -9.83 2.80
N ILE A 94 -12.74 -9.73 3.82
CA ILE A 94 -12.30 -9.55 5.21
C ILE A 94 -11.45 -10.75 5.69
N PHE A 95 -11.85 -11.97 5.34
CA PHE A 95 -11.12 -13.17 5.69
C PHE A 95 -9.73 -13.21 5.02
N GLN A 96 -9.65 -12.90 3.72
CA GLN A 96 -8.38 -12.82 2.99
C GLN A 96 -7.43 -11.81 3.63
N PHE A 97 -7.92 -10.61 3.94
CA PHE A 97 -7.13 -9.58 4.62
C PHE A 97 -6.56 -10.09 5.95
N LYS A 98 -7.41 -10.70 6.79
CA LYS A 98 -6.98 -11.30 8.07
C LYS A 98 -5.92 -12.38 7.88
N CYS A 99 -6.07 -13.25 6.89
CA CYS A 99 -5.13 -14.34 6.62
C CYS A 99 -3.76 -13.80 6.19
N VAL A 100 -3.74 -12.84 5.27
CA VAL A 100 -2.51 -12.19 4.79
C VAL A 100 -1.78 -11.49 5.93
N VAL A 101 -2.49 -10.71 6.73
CA VAL A 101 -1.93 -10.00 7.91
C VAL A 101 -1.38 -11.00 8.93
N LYS A 102 -2.14 -12.02 9.31
CA LYS A 102 -1.71 -13.03 10.29
C LYS A 102 -0.46 -13.79 9.80
N LYS A 103 -0.41 -14.13 8.52
CA LYS A 103 0.76 -14.79 7.91
C LYS A 103 1.99 -13.88 7.97
N PHE A 104 1.87 -12.63 7.54
CA PHE A 104 2.97 -11.67 7.58
C PHE A 104 3.52 -11.49 9.00
N LEU A 105 2.65 -11.23 9.98
CA LEU A 105 3.03 -11.02 11.36
C LEU A 105 3.70 -12.26 11.98
N ARG A 106 3.24 -13.47 11.63
CA ARG A 106 3.84 -14.71 12.10
C ARG A 106 5.23 -14.95 11.50
N ASP A 107 5.38 -14.65 10.21
CA ASP A 107 6.62 -14.90 9.47
C ASP A 107 7.66 -13.78 9.70
N ASN A 108 7.26 -12.65 10.32
CA ASN A 108 8.10 -11.48 10.61
C ASN A 108 8.09 -11.10 12.11
N LYS A 109 8.02 -12.09 13.01
CA LYS A 109 7.97 -11.85 14.48
C LYS A 109 9.24 -11.19 15.04
N ASP A 110 10.35 -11.34 14.32
CA ASP A 110 11.71 -10.93 14.68
C ASP A 110 12.07 -9.51 14.23
N ASN A 111 11.17 -8.84 13.49
CA ASN A 111 11.39 -7.50 12.97
C ASN A 111 10.14 -6.62 13.12
N ASP A 112 10.30 -5.32 12.84
CA ASP A 112 9.23 -4.32 12.98
C ASP A 112 8.73 -3.78 11.64
N LYS A 113 8.96 -4.51 10.53
CA LYS A 113 8.52 -4.08 9.19
C LYS A 113 7.01 -3.87 9.11
N LEU A 114 6.55 -2.83 8.44
CA LEU A 114 5.14 -2.47 8.38
C LEU A 114 4.39 -3.19 7.26
N ILE A 115 3.08 -3.31 7.47
CA ILE A 115 2.06 -3.64 6.50
C ILE A 115 1.52 -2.32 5.95
N GLY A 116 1.88 -2.04 4.72
CA GLY A 116 1.31 -0.95 3.92
C GLY A 116 -0.04 -1.35 3.37
N VAL A 117 -1.07 -0.54 3.60
CA VAL A 117 -2.42 -0.78 3.06
C VAL A 117 -2.84 0.43 2.23
N HIS A 118 -3.34 0.20 1.02
CA HIS A 118 -3.89 1.27 0.21
C HIS A 118 -5.15 0.87 -0.55
N CYS A 119 -6.00 1.87 -0.78
CA CYS A 119 -7.07 1.87 -1.76
C CYS A 119 -6.77 2.96 -2.81
N THR A 120 -7.79 3.58 -3.42
CA THR A 120 -7.58 4.68 -4.40
C THR A 120 -7.33 5.99 -3.68
#